data_AF-A0A2E8NNN4-F1
#
_entry.id   AF-A0A2E8NNN4-F1
#
_cell.length_a   1.000
_cell.length_b   1.000
_cell.length_c   1.000
_cell.angle_alpha   90.00
_cell.angle_beta   90.00
_cell.angle_gamma   90.00
#
_symmetry.space_group_name_H-M   'P 1'
#
loop_
_entity.id
_entity.type
_entity.pdbx_description
1 polymer ?
#
loop_
_entity_poly.entity_id
_entity_poly.type
_entity_poly.pdbx_seq_one_letter_code
_entity_poly.pdbx_strand_id
1 'polypeptide(L)'
;MVRILSILPALMGTICILILGASLYGYSTPDSGMEVPIVPCPEGSSGCIVGMTDEDLSVPGAFILLDIRLSLEWAEPDRSWVAVVDADAEKECPPDANGLTTCTEEDIESFIISGGPESDGSLEFRLEPG
;
A
#
# COMPACT_ATOMS: atom_id res chain seq x y z
N MET A 1 19.65 41.34 -31.73
CA MET A 1 18.35 40.70 -31.37
C MET A 1 18.39 39.16 -31.36
N VAL A 2 19.57 38.49 -31.34
CA VAL A 2 19.66 37.01 -31.46
C VAL A 2 19.89 36.29 -30.11
N ARG A 3 20.26 37.02 -29.03
CA ARG A 3 20.61 36.38 -27.75
C ARG A 3 19.42 35.90 -26.91
N ILE A 4 18.24 36.49 -27.07
CA ILE A 4 17.03 36.13 -26.31
C ILE A 4 16.43 34.80 -26.81
N LEU A 5 16.51 34.53 -28.12
CA LEU A 5 16.04 33.28 -28.74
C LEU A 5 16.92 32.07 -28.38
N SER A 6 18.16 32.29 -27.93
CA SER A 6 19.08 31.21 -27.52
C SER A 6 18.92 30.80 -26.04
N ILE A 7 18.29 31.64 -25.21
CA ILE A 7 18.11 31.38 -23.77
C ILE A 7 16.97 30.39 -23.53
N LEU A 8 15.92 30.45 -24.34
CA LEU A 8 14.74 29.61 -24.19
C LEU A 8 15.03 28.10 -24.30
N PRO A 9 15.80 27.60 -25.30
CA PRO A 9 16.19 26.20 -25.34
C PRO A 9 17.18 25.81 -24.24
N ALA A 10 18.10 26.71 -23.84
CA ALA A 10 19.04 26.44 -22.75
C ALA A 10 18.34 26.32 -21.39
N LEU A 11 17.33 27.16 -21.14
CA LEU A 11 16.49 27.11 -19.94
C LEU A 11 15.70 25.79 -19.90
N MET A 12 15.08 25.41 -21.02
CA MET A 12 14.31 24.17 -21.08
C MET A 12 15.19 22.92 -20.88
N GLY A 13 16.38 22.91 -21.49
CA GLY A 13 17.36 21.84 -21.25
C GLY A 13 17.80 21.75 -19.80
N THR A 14 17.99 22.89 -19.13
CA THR A 14 18.35 22.93 -17.70
C THR A 14 17.22 22.37 -16.83
N ILE A 15 15.96 22.74 -17.11
CA ILE A 15 14.79 22.21 -16.40
C ILE A 15 14.69 20.69 -16.58
N CYS A 16 14.86 20.18 -17.80
CA CYS A 16 14.83 18.74 -18.05
C CYS A 16 15.92 17.99 -17.27
N ILE A 17 17.15 18.54 -17.23
CA ILE A 17 18.25 17.95 -16.45
C ILE A 17 17.92 17.92 -14.95
N LEU A 18 17.32 19.00 -14.43
CA LEU A 18 16.92 19.07 -13.02
C LEU A 18 15.81 18.06 -12.69
N ILE A 19 14.79 17.96 -13.56
CA ILE A 19 13.70 16.99 -13.37
C ILE A 19 14.27 15.58 -13.39
N LEU A 20 15.03 15.20 -14.41
CA LEU A 20 15.62 13.86 -14.52
C LEU A 20 16.57 13.54 -13.35
N GLY A 21 17.35 14.53 -12.91
CA GLY A 21 18.23 14.40 -11.76
C GLY A 21 17.45 14.15 -10.46
N ALA A 22 16.33 14.86 -10.27
CA ALA A 22 15.45 14.66 -9.12
C ALA A 22 14.73 13.31 -9.18
N SER A 23 14.29 12.87 -10.36
CA SER A 23 13.60 11.58 -10.56
C SER A 23 14.46 10.38 -10.17
N LEU A 24 15.79 10.46 -10.30
CA LEU A 24 16.70 9.36 -9.96
C LEU A 24 16.77 9.04 -8.47
N TYR A 25 16.52 10.02 -7.61
CA TYR A 25 16.54 9.81 -6.15
C TYR A 25 15.20 9.34 -5.60
N GLY A 26 14.12 9.50 -6.37
CA GLY A 26 12.76 9.25 -5.88
C GLY A 26 12.40 10.16 -4.69
N TYR A 27 11.21 9.95 -4.16
CA TYR A 27 10.78 10.59 -2.91
C TYR A 27 10.22 9.51 -2.00
N SER A 28 10.82 9.34 -0.84
CA SER A 28 10.30 8.49 0.23
C SER A 28 9.71 9.39 1.31
N THR A 29 8.45 9.14 1.66
CA THR A 29 7.85 9.76 2.85
C THR A 29 8.55 9.23 4.11
N PRO A 30 8.64 10.04 5.18
CA PRO A 30 9.13 9.54 6.46
C PRO A 30 8.28 8.36 6.92
N ASP A 31 8.92 7.38 7.55
CA ASP A 31 8.26 6.18 8.07
C ASP A 31 7.19 6.58 9.08
N SER A 32 5.97 6.09 8.87
CA SER A 32 4.85 6.25 9.79
C SER A 32 4.49 4.89 10.37
N GLY A 33 4.59 4.76 11.69
CA GLY A 33 4.19 3.55 12.42
C GLY A 33 2.86 3.76 13.15
N MET A 34 2.05 2.70 13.22
CA MET A 34 0.86 2.66 14.07
C MET A 34 0.89 1.37 14.89
N GLU A 35 0.53 1.47 16.17
CA GLU A 35 0.33 0.30 17.02
C GLU A 35 -1.09 -0.21 16.81
N VAL A 36 -1.20 -1.35 16.11
CA VAL A 36 -2.48 -2.04 15.91
C VAL A 36 -2.55 -3.21 16.89
N PRO A 37 -3.60 -3.30 17.74
CA PRO A 37 -3.75 -4.43 18.64
C PRO A 37 -3.95 -5.71 17.85
N ILE A 38 -3.26 -6.78 18.25
CA ILE A 38 -3.42 -8.10 17.65
C ILE A 38 -4.84 -8.59 17.94
N VAL A 39 -5.54 -8.99 16.87
CA VAL A 39 -6.90 -9.48 16.96
C VAL A 39 -6.93 -10.76 17.82
N PRO A 40 -7.79 -10.84 18.85
CA PRO A 40 -7.82 -12.01 19.72
C PRO A 40 -8.38 -13.23 18.97
N CYS A 41 -7.60 -14.30 18.89
CA CYS A 41 -8.06 -15.59 18.39
C CYS A 41 -8.78 -16.36 19.51
N PRO A 42 -10.09 -16.63 19.41
CA PRO A 42 -10.78 -17.43 20.39
C PRO A 42 -10.28 -18.89 20.36
N GLU A 43 -9.82 -19.38 21.51
CA GLU A 43 -9.40 -20.77 21.70
C GLU A 43 -10.57 -21.73 21.35
N GLY A 44 -10.36 -22.61 20.35
CA GLY A 44 -11.34 -23.62 19.94
C GLY A 44 -12.20 -23.27 18.71
N SER A 45 -11.92 -22.14 18.03
CA SER A 45 -12.47 -21.81 16.70
C SER A 45 -11.71 -22.54 15.58
N SER A 46 -12.35 -22.75 14.43
CA SER A 46 -11.72 -23.30 13.21
C SER A 46 -10.77 -22.32 12.51
N GLY A 47 -10.60 -21.10 13.05
CA GLY A 47 -9.69 -20.08 12.55
C GLY A 47 -9.73 -18.80 13.38
N CYS A 48 -8.76 -17.93 13.18
CA CYS A 48 -8.76 -16.58 13.75
C CYS A 48 -9.59 -15.63 12.87
N ILE A 49 -10.29 -14.70 13.51
CA ILE A 49 -10.96 -13.62 12.76
C ILE A 49 -9.92 -12.65 12.22
N VAL A 50 -10.14 -12.18 10.99
CA VAL A 50 -9.26 -11.21 10.35
C VAL A 50 -9.79 -9.80 10.54
N GLY A 51 -8.90 -8.85 10.78
CA GLY A 51 -9.22 -7.42 10.75
C GLY A 51 -9.07 -6.88 9.33
N MET A 52 -9.95 -5.97 8.94
CA MET A 52 -9.90 -5.28 7.65
C MET A 52 -10.08 -3.79 7.89
N THR A 53 -9.37 -2.96 7.13
CA THR A 53 -9.55 -1.50 7.18
C THR A 53 -10.88 -1.13 6.53
N ASP A 54 -11.63 -0.23 7.16
CA ASP A 54 -12.93 0.31 6.70
C ASP A 54 -12.83 1.21 5.45
N GLU A 55 -11.61 1.61 5.07
CA GLU A 55 -11.36 2.51 3.96
C GLU A 55 -10.56 1.84 2.85
N ASP A 56 -11.06 1.95 1.62
CA ASP A 56 -10.36 1.50 0.42
C ASP A 56 -9.09 2.31 0.18
N LEU A 57 -8.06 1.61 -0.25
CA LEU A 57 -6.79 2.21 -0.63
C LEU A 57 -6.87 2.77 -2.06
N SER A 58 -7.44 3.97 -2.23
CA SER A 58 -7.53 4.62 -3.56
C SER A 58 -6.30 5.47 -3.89
N VAL A 59 -5.77 5.33 -5.11
CA VAL A 59 -4.72 6.20 -5.65
C VAL A 59 -5.31 7.12 -6.71
N PRO A 60 -5.23 8.46 -6.55
CA PRO A 60 -5.76 9.39 -7.53
C PRO A 60 -5.18 9.16 -8.93
N GLY A 61 -6.04 9.09 -9.95
CA GLY A 61 -5.64 8.83 -11.33
C GLY A 61 -4.66 9.85 -11.93
N ALA A 62 -4.51 11.03 -11.31
CA ALA A 62 -3.47 12.00 -11.66
C ALA A 62 -2.05 11.43 -11.53
N PHE A 63 -1.87 10.36 -10.75
CA PHE A 63 -0.59 9.69 -10.51
C PHE A 63 -0.32 8.51 -11.47
N ILE A 64 -1.05 8.39 -12.59
CA ILE A 64 -0.85 7.32 -13.60
C ILE A 64 0.57 7.22 -14.16
N LEU A 65 1.35 8.29 -14.08
CA LEU A 65 2.74 8.33 -14.56
C LEU A 65 3.77 8.00 -13.46
N LEU A 66 3.33 7.77 -12.23
CA LEU A 66 4.19 7.46 -11.09
C LEU A 66 4.13 5.97 -10.76
N ASP A 67 5.26 5.37 -10.42
CA ASP A 67 5.32 4.02 -9.82
C ASP A 67 5.22 4.20 -8.30
N ILE A 68 4.03 4.00 -7.74
CA ILE A 68 3.77 4.14 -6.31
C ILE A 68 3.87 2.76 -5.68
N ARG A 69 4.72 2.64 -4.67
CA ARG A 69 4.96 1.41 -3.93
C ARG A 69 4.67 1.63 -2.45
N LEU A 70 3.86 0.75 -1.89
CA LEU A 70 3.61 0.65 -0.46
C LEU A 70 4.55 -0.40 0.11
N SER A 71 5.38 -0.02 1.08
CA SER A 71 6.18 -0.93 1.88
C SER A 71 5.62 -0.95 3.30
N LEU A 72 5.26 -2.13 3.78
CA LEU A 72 4.75 -2.36 5.13
C LEU A 72 5.68 -3.33 5.86
N GLU A 73 6.00 -3.02 7.11
CA GLU A 73 6.80 -3.88 7.98
C GLU A 73 6.14 -3.93 9.35
N TRP A 74 6.10 -5.10 9.98
CA TRP A 74 5.53 -5.28 11.31
C TRP A 74 6.47 -6.02 12.24
N ALA A 75 6.39 -5.69 13.53
CA ALA A 75 7.35 -6.14 14.53
C ALA A 75 7.20 -7.60 14.96
N GLU A 76 6.06 -8.23 14.66
CA GLU A 76 5.70 -9.57 15.15
C GLU A 76 5.28 -10.52 14.02
N PRO A 77 6.21 -10.90 13.13
CA PRO A 77 5.92 -11.83 12.02
C PRO A 77 5.45 -13.20 12.48
N ASP A 78 5.96 -13.70 13.62
CA ASP A 78 5.62 -15.04 14.11
C ASP A 78 4.20 -15.13 14.72
N ARG A 79 3.56 -13.99 14.99
CA ARG A 79 2.26 -13.91 15.70
C ARG A 79 1.18 -13.21 14.90
N SER A 80 1.53 -12.55 13.81
CA SER A 80 0.61 -11.77 12.99
C SER A 80 1.09 -11.71 11.56
N TRP A 81 0.13 -11.60 10.64
CA TRP A 81 0.37 -11.39 9.23
C TRP A 81 -0.50 -10.25 8.72
N VAL A 82 -0.08 -9.63 7.62
CA VAL A 82 -0.84 -8.58 6.93
C VAL A 82 -0.95 -8.93 5.45
N ALA A 83 -2.11 -8.69 4.86
CA ALA A 83 -2.36 -8.87 3.44
C ALA A 83 -3.05 -7.64 2.84
N VAL A 84 -2.78 -7.42 1.56
CA VAL A 84 -3.59 -6.57 0.69
C VAL A 84 -4.58 -7.47 -0.03
N VAL A 85 -5.87 -7.15 0.12
CA VAL A 85 -6.97 -7.88 -0.49
C VAL A 85 -7.67 -7.03 -1.55
N ASP A 86 -8.38 -7.68 -2.47
CA ASP A 86 -9.29 -7.02 -3.39
C ASP A 86 -10.46 -6.36 -2.63
N ALA A 87 -10.92 -5.21 -3.10
CA ALA A 87 -12.04 -4.48 -2.48
C ALA A 87 -13.35 -5.31 -2.48
N ASP A 88 -13.48 -6.30 -3.36
CA ASP A 88 -14.59 -7.25 -3.32
C ASP A 88 -14.63 -8.08 -2.02
N ALA A 89 -13.51 -8.20 -1.29
CA ALA A 89 -13.47 -8.88 0.01
C ALA A 89 -14.39 -8.21 1.04
N GLU A 90 -14.57 -6.88 1.00
CA GLU A 90 -15.46 -6.15 1.90
C GLU A 90 -16.93 -6.60 1.73
N LYS A 91 -17.32 -7.03 0.53
CA LYS A 91 -18.70 -7.45 0.25
C LYS A 91 -19.02 -8.81 0.86
N GLU A 92 -18.04 -9.71 0.89
CA GLU A 92 -18.19 -11.04 1.49
C GLU A 92 -17.89 -11.03 2.99
N CYS A 93 -16.93 -10.20 3.40
CA CYS A 93 -16.37 -10.12 4.74
C CYS A 93 -16.32 -8.66 5.24
N PRO A 94 -17.47 -8.01 5.43
CA PRO A 94 -17.50 -6.60 5.82
C PRO A 94 -16.91 -6.40 7.23
N PRO A 95 -16.05 -5.39 7.44
CA PRO A 95 -15.62 -4.99 8.76
C PRO A 95 -16.77 -4.37 9.57
N ASP A 96 -16.72 -4.55 10.90
CA ASP A 96 -17.56 -3.82 11.84
C ASP A 96 -16.97 -2.43 12.15
N ALA A 97 -17.63 -1.64 13.00
CA ALA A 97 -17.16 -0.31 13.39
C ALA A 97 -15.79 -0.27 14.09
N ASN A 98 -15.19 -1.43 14.40
CA ASN A 98 -13.86 -1.58 14.97
C ASN A 98 -12.85 -2.18 13.97
N GLY A 99 -13.22 -2.34 12.69
CA GLY A 99 -12.40 -2.97 11.67
C GLY A 99 -12.30 -4.49 11.80
N LEU A 100 -13.19 -5.15 12.55
CA LEU A 100 -13.18 -6.60 12.73
C LEU A 100 -14.17 -7.26 11.77
N THR A 101 -13.73 -8.28 11.05
CA THR A 101 -14.62 -9.06 10.19
C THR A 101 -15.14 -10.31 10.92
N THR A 102 -16.17 -10.94 10.37
CA THR A 102 -16.64 -12.27 10.81
C THR A 102 -15.94 -13.42 10.08
N CYS A 103 -14.96 -13.12 9.24
CA CYS A 103 -14.31 -14.06 8.35
C CYS A 103 -12.97 -14.54 8.90
N THR A 104 -12.56 -15.70 8.42
CA THR A 104 -11.26 -16.31 8.72
C THR A 104 -10.29 -16.16 7.55
N GLU A 105 -9.05 -16.58 7.75
CA GLU A 105 -8.03 -16.65 6.71
C GLU A 105 -8.50 -17.43 5.47
N GLU A 106 -9.16 -18.58 5.66
CA GLU A 106 -9.67 -19.42 4.58
C GLU A 106 -10.75 -18.72 3.74
N ASP A 107 -11.55 -17.86 4.38
CA ASP A 107 -12.63 -17.13 3.72
C ASP A 107 -12.11 -15.99 2.85
N ILE A 108 -10.94 -15.42 3.21
CA ILE A 108 -10.36 -14.28 2.48
C ILE A 108 -9.20 -14.67 1.55
N GLU A 109 -8.72 -15.91 1.60
CA GLU A 109 -7.58 -16.41 0.81
C GLU A 109 -7.73 -16.12 -0.69
N SER A 110 -8.95 -16.24 -1.22
CA SER A 110 -9.27 -15.98 -2.63
C SER A 110 -9.15 -14.52 -3.04
N PHE A 111 -9.23 -13.59 -2.09
CA PHE A 111 -9.14 -12.15 -2.33
C PHE A 111 -7.75 -11.58 -2.07
N ILE A 112 -6.82 -12.37 -1.53
CA ILE A 112 -5.45 -11.90 -1.26
C ILE A 112 -4.73 -11.61 -2.57
N ILE A 113 -4.35 -10.34 -2.76
CA ILE A 113 -3.53 -9.88 -3.89
C ILE A 113 -2.04 -9.99 -3.51
N SER A 114 -1.71 -9.67 -2.26
CA SER A 114 -0.33 -9.67 -1.78
C SER A 114 -0.24 -9.85 -0.26
N GLY A 115 0.82 -10.48 0.22
CA GLY A 115 1.02 -10.76 1.65
C GLY A 115 0.33 -12.04 2.11
N GLY A 116 -0.18 -12.03 3.34
CA GLY A 116 -0.88 -13.18 3.92
C GLY A 116 -0.03 -13.97 4.93
N PRO A 117 -0.54 -15.13 5.39
CA PRO A 117 0.02 -15.93 6.49
C PRO A 117 1.46 -16.40 6.27
N GLU A 118 1.87 -16.56 5.02
CA GLU A 118 3.21 -17.00 4.64
C GLU A 118 4.23 -15.84 4.58
N SER A 119 3.83 -14.61 4.93
CA SER A 119 4.70 -13.43 4.87
C SER A 119 5.68 -13.38 6.04
N ASP A 120 6.92 -12.95 5.78
CA ASP A 120 8.05 -12.99 6.72
C ASP A 120 8.25 -11.71 7.56
N GLY A 121 7.21 -10.86 7.68
CA GLY A 121 7.25 -9.61 8.45
C GLY A 121 7.34 -8.35 7.62
N SER A 122 7.41 -8.50 6.29
CA SER A 122 7.42 -7.39 5.35
C SER A 122 6.50 -7.65 4.16
N LEU A 123 5.97 -6.59 3.59
CA LEU A 123 5.17 -6.62 2.37
C LEU A 123 5.53 -5.41 1.50
N GLU A 124 5.81 -5.67 0.22
CA GLU A 124 5.83 -4.61 -0.79
C GLU A 124 4.69 -4.82 -1.79
N PHE A 125 3.85 -3.79 -1.94
CA PHE A 125 2.74 -3.80 -2.87
C PHE A 125 2.83 -2.60 -3.82
N ARG A 126 2.66 -2.85 -5.12
CA ARG A 126 2.55 -1.77 -6.12
C ARG A 126 1.10 -1.33 -6.19
N LEU A 127 0.87 -0.04 -6.03
CA LEU A 127 -0.45 0.54 -6.15
C LEU A 127 -0.73 0.94 -7.59
N GLU A 128 -1.84 0.46 -8.14
CA GLU A 128 -2.32 0.86 -9.44
C GLU A 128 -3.29 2.04 -9.30
N PRO A 129 -3.11 3.14 -10.06
CA PRO A 129 -4.03 4.25 -10.04
C PRO A 129 -5.31 3.93 -10.81
N GLY A 130 -6.46 4.24 -10.21
CA GLY A 130 -7.79 3.96 -10.76
C GLY A 130 -8.72 3.41 -9.70
#